data_AF-A0A010SEA2-F1
#
_entry.id   AF-A0A010SEA2-F1
#
_cell.length_a   1.000
_cell.length_b   1.000
_cell.length_c   1.000
_cell.angle_alpha   90.00
_cell.angle_beta   90.00
_cell.angle_gamma   90.00
#
_symmetry.space_group_name_H-M   'P 1'
#
loop_
_entity.id
_entity.type
_entity.pdbx_description
1 polymer ?
#
loop_
_entity_poly.entity_id
_entity_poly.type
_entity_poly.pdbx_seq_one_letter_code
_entity_poly.pdbx_strand_id
1 'polypeptide(L)'
;MTQCFEEHRSDDQHLNHNSASVADCECKEVRLYGSKTLVTDVPILTCSCLWRTYQREAEKIVAPEGVLIADPVERNRAINAAYARLWLHDSRFQWAGLAAFASKQVGCGLLHAADSVERINDERQTRQVLRDSRREFGLLTPDKMAEQTDALLDYKEADARNPVPSVDFRSRGEDLSLVQQQFKHVHDMMALGNTTLFLDVYPLHEFFAKRGLGELKQCLKAREAIYGHPKFPVLWPVGQKKLQFGLIYPEVLPAFEAIEAGDIAKSVEYLASHEQKNILQPTIYQDRQLAALLRGNHASYVTGFPSGVAQAIELTLTSQCQRVKDGRTIGFGNNPLADLSDIEQRMPFVLQAAARFDQMLSDHNRSALEQSINEIASGGSAL
;
A
#
# COMPACT_ATOMS: atom_id res chain seq x y z
N MET A 1 -14.09 -17.36 -13.61
CA MET A 1 -14.07 -16.85 -12.23
C MET A 1 -12.68 -17.06 -11.70
N THR A 2 -11.92 -15.97 -11.50
CA THR A 2 -10.64 -16.03 -10.78
C THR A 2 -10.95 -16.22 -9.30
N GLN A 3 -10.48 -17.33 -8.71
CA GLN A 3 -10.65 -17.61 -7.29
C GLN A 3 -9.93 -16.52 -6.48
N CYS A 4 -10.70 -15.63 -5.84
CA CYS A 4 -10.16 -14.47 -5.09
C CYS A 4 -9.57 -14.87 -3.73
N PHE A 5 -10.16 -15.88 -3.08
CA PHE A 5 -9.76 -16.38 -1.78
C PHE A 5 -9.42 -17.86 -1.82
N GLU A 6 -8.50 -18.31 -0.97
CA GLU A 6 -8.27 -19.75 -0.78
C GLU A 6 -9.48 -20.35 -0.05
N GLU A 7 -9.96 -21.52 -0.44
CA GLU A 7 -11.02 -22.23 0.29
C GLU A 7 -10.44 -23.01 1.46
N HIS A 8 -10.95 -22.80 2.67
CA HIS A 8 -10.58 -23.58 3.85
C HIS A 8 -11.75 -24.39 4.38
N ARG A 9 -11.44 -25.56 4.95
CA ARG A 9 -12.45 -26.36 5.68
C ARG A 9 -13.13 -25.58 6.81
N SER A 10 -12.42 -24.62 7.40
CA SER A 10 -12.97 -23.76 8.45
C SER A 10 -14.06 -22.83 7.95
N ASP A 11 -14.15 -22.55 6.64
CA ASP A 11 -15.09 -21.59 6.07
C ASP A 11 -16.53 -22.10 6.09
N ASP A 12 -16.75 -23.42 6.19
CA ASP A 12 -18.07 -24.04 6.33
C ASP A 12 -18.34 -24.60 7.75
N GLN A 13 -17.31 -24.61 8.62
CA GLN A 13 -17.44 -25.14 9.98
C GLN A 13 -18.13 -24.14 10.91
N HIS A 14 -18.91 -24.64 11.86
CA HIS A 14 -19.53 -23.80 12.88
C HIS A 14 -18.50 -23.29 13.90
N LEU A 15 -18.60 -22.00 14.22
CA LEU A 15 -17.79 -21.38 15.26
C LEU A 15 -18.04 -22.04 16.63
N ASN A 16 -16.98 -22.18 17.43
CA ASN A 16 -16.98 -22.83 18.76
C ASN A 16 -17.41 -24.30 18.75
N HIS A 17 -17.28 -24.97 17.59
CA HIS A 17 -17.50 -26.41 17.47
C HIS A 17 -16.19 -27.13 17.10
N ASN A 18 -16.21 -28.45 17.25
CA ASN A 18 -15.08 -29.32 16.95
C ASN A 18 -14.72 -29.20 15.46
N SER A 19 -13.46 -28.89 15.16
CA SER A 19 -12.97 -28.79 13.78
C SER A 19 -12.52 -30.14 13.20
N ALA A 20 -12.44 -31.17 14.04
CA ALA A 20 -12.20 -32.56 13.67
C ALA A 20 -13.19 -33.49 14.41
N SER A 21 -13.44 -34.66 13.84
CA SER A 21 -14.23 -35.69 14.52
C SER A 21 -13.52 -36.12 15.81
N VAL A 22 -14.27 -36.32 16.88
CA VAL A 22 -13.72 -36.80 18.17
C VAL A 22 -13.03 -38.16 18.01
N ALA A 23 -13.51 -39.00 17.09
CA ALA A 23 -12.92 -40.30 16.78
C ALA A 23 -11.49 -40.20 16.20
N ASP A 24 -11.17 -39.06 15.59
CA ASP A 24 -9.87 -38.80 14.94
C ASP A 24 -8.91 -38.03 15.86
N CYS A 25 -9.33 -37.71 17.09
CA CYS A 25 -8.57 -36.90 18.04
C CYS A 25 -7.61 -37.77 18.89
N GLU A 26 -6.46 -37.19 19.24
CA GLU A 26 -5.45 -37.88 20.05
C GLU A 26 -5.96 -38.10 21.49
N CYS A 27 -5.86 -39.35 21.95
CA CYS A 27 -6.19 -39.75 23.32
C CYS A 27 -4.91 -39.95 24.12
N LYS A 28 -4.76 -39.22 25.22
CA LYS A 28 -3.62 -39.31 26.13
C LYS A 28 -4.08 -39.69 27.54
N GLU A 29 -3.28 -40.50 28.21
CA GLU A 29 -3.51 -40.88 29.60
C GLU A 29 -2.92 -39.81 30.52
N VAL A 30 -3.77 -39.10 31.26
CA VAL A 30 -3.39 -38.04 32.18
C VAL A 30 -3.84 -38.41 33.59
N ARG A 31 -3.01 -38.12 34.59
CA ARG A 31 -3.39 -38.32 35.99
C ARG A 31 -4.20 -37.11 36.47
N LEU A 32 -5.52 -37.29 36.57
CA LEU A 32 -6.45 -36.28 37.07
C LEU A 32 -7.09 -36.79 38.36
N TYR A 33 -7.08 -35.96 39.41
CA TYR A 33 -7.67 -36.29 40.72
C TYR A 33 -7.15 -37.60 41.34
N GLY A 34 -5.88 -37.94 41.10
CA GLY A 34 -5.25 -39.15 41.66
C GLY A 34 -5.47 -40.44 40.86
N SER A 35 -6.47 -40.48 39.98
CA SER A 35 -6.74 -41.57 39.05
C SER A 35 -6.12 -41.34 37.67
N LYS A 36 -5.84 -42.43 36.94
CA LYS A 36 -5.45 -42.35 35.54
C LYS A 36 -6.70 -42.19 34.67
N THR A 37 -6.75 -41.14 33.87
CA THR A 37 -7.91 -40.80 33.04
C THR A 37 -7.47 -40.63 31.60
N LEU A 38 -8.21 -41.24 30.67
CA LEU A 38 -8.06 -40.99 29.23
C LEU A 38 -8.68 -39.63 28.90
N VAL A 39 -7.87 -38.73 28.34
CA VAL A 39 -8.28 -37.39 27.90
C VAL A 39 -8.10 -37.32 26.40
N THR A 40 -9.16 -36.90 25.70
CA THR A 40 -9.12 -36.64 24.26
C THR A 40 -8.99 -35.14 24.02
N ASP A 41 -7.95 -34.72 23.31
CA ASP A 41 -7.78 -33.31 22.94
C ASP A 41 -8.56 -33.04 21.65
N VAL A 42 -9.65 -32.27 21.76
CA VAL A 42 -10.50 -31.95 20.60
C VAL A 42 -10.22 -30.53 20.12
N PRO A 43 -9.82 -30.31 18.86
CA PRO A 43 -9.58 -28.97 18.34
C PRO A 43 -10.92 -28.26 18.12
N ILE A 44 -11.05 -27.04 18.63
CA ILE A 44 -12.24 -26.20 18.49
C ILE A 44 -11.92 -25.03 17.56
N LEU A 45 -12.80 -24.77 16.59
CA LEU A 45 -12.68 -23.60 15.74
C LEU A 45 -13.08 -22.34 16.53
N THR A 46 -12.13 -21.45 16.76
CA THR A 46 -12.37 -20.19 17.50
C THR A 46 -12.25 -18.97 16.57
N CYS A 47 -12.71 -17.81 17.02
CA CYS A 47 -12.51 -16.56 16.30
C CYS A 47 -11.03 -16.26 16.00
N SER A 48 -10.13 -16.59 16.94
CA SER A 48 -8.69 -16.44 16.72
C SER A 48 -8.14 -17.40 15.68
N CYS A 49 -8.73 -18.58 15.51
CA CYS A 49 -8.38 -19.50 14.41
C CYS A 49 -8.74 -18.89 13.04
N LEU A 50 -9.95 -18.33 12.92
CA LEU A 50 -10.41 -17.66 11.70
C LEU A 50 -9.55 -16.43 11.38
N TRP A 51 -9.33 -15.53 12.34
CA TRP A 51 -8.49 -14.36 12.12
C TRP A 51 -7.06 -14.71 11.72
N ARG A 52 -6.46 -15.76 12.32
CA ARG A 52 -5.12 -16.21 11.91
C ARG A 52 -5.12 -16.75 10.48
N THR A 53 -6.20 -17.39 10.04
CA THR A 53 -6.30 -17.94 8.69
C THR A 53 -6.32 -16.80 7.67
N TYR A 54 -7.27 -15.87 7.81
CA TYR A 54 -7.42 -14.76 6.85
C TYR A 54 -6.28 -13.73 6.95
N GLN A 55 -5.72 -13.51 8.15
CA GLN A 55 -4.52 -12.67 8.28
C GLN A 55 -3.34 -13.30 7.52
N ARG A 56 -3.14 -14.63 7.61
CA ARG A 56 -2.08 -15.31 6.88
C ARG A 56 -2.31 -15.30 5.36
N GLU A 57 -3.55 -15.36 4.89
CA GLU A 57 -3.85 -15.19 3.47
C GLU A 57 -3.44 -13.81 2.97
N ALA A 58 -3.80 -12.74 3.69
CA ALA A 58 -3.32 -11.40 3.36
C ALA A 58 -1.79 -11.29 3.43
N GLU A 59 -1.16 -11.88 4.45
CA GLU A 59 0.30 -11.88 4.57
C GLU A 59 0.98 -12.58 3.40
N LYS A 60 0.49 -13.73 2.94
CA LYS A 60 1.04 -14.45 1.78
C LYS A 60 1.08 -13.60 0.50
N ILE A 61 0.16 -12.63 0.34
CA ILE A 61 0.13 -11.74 -0.82
C ILE A 61 1.33 -10.79 -0.82
N VAL A 62 1.76 -10.32 0.34
CA VAL A 62 2.86 -9.34 0.48
C VAL A 62 4.17 -9.94 0.99
N ALA A 63 4.12 -11.18 1.47
CA ALA A 63 5.19 -11.94 2.10
C ALA A 63 4.99 -13.46 1.88
N PRO A 64 5.04 -13.97 0.64
CA PRO A 64 4.75 -15.37 0.32
C PRO A 64 5.65 -16.36 1.09
N GLU A 65 6.91 -16.00 1.31
CA GLU A 65 7.89 -16.79 2.07
C GLU A 65 7.95 -16.41 3.56
N GLY A 66 6.94 -15.69 4.07
CA GLY A 66 6.93 -15.17 5.45
C GLY A 66 7.83 -13.96 5.69
N VAL A 67 8.51 -13.48 4.65
CA VAL A 67 9.29 -12.23 4.64
C VAL A 67 8.68 -11.32 3.58
N LEU A 68 8.54 -10.02 3.88
CA LEU A 68 8.01 -9.04 2.92
C LEU A 68 8.76 -9.12 1.60
N ILE A 69 8.03 -9.07 0.49
CA ILE A 69 8.59 -8.89 -0.86
C ILE A 69 9.53 -7.67 -0.79
N ALA A 70 10.80 -7.89 -1.10
CA ALA A 70 11.87 -6.93 -0.85
C ALA A 70 11.68 -5.66 -1.67
N ASP A 71 11.28 -5.79 -2.94
CA ASP A 71 10.95 -4.68 -3.81
C ASP A 71 9.56 -4.09 -3.44
N PRO A 72 9.49 -2.83 -2.97
CA PRO A 72 8.22 -2.20 -2.67
C PRO A 72 7.31 -2.00 -3.88
N VAL A 73 7.85 -1.90 -5.09
CA VAL A 73 7.06 -1.77 -6.32
C VAL A 73 6.37 -3.10 -6.64
N GLU A 74 7.10 -4.20 -6.63
CA GLU A 74 6.53 -5.55 -6.76
C GLU A 74 5.47 -5.82 -5.68
N ARG A 75 5.78 -5.49 -4.42
CA ARG A 75 4.83 -5.63 -3.31
C ARG A 75 3.57 -4.80 -3.52
N ASN A 76 3.70 -3.56 -3.98
CA ASN A 76 2.56 -2.70 -4.30
C ASN A 76 1.71 -3.30 -5.44
N ARG A 77 2.32 -3.83 -6.51
CA ARG A 77 1.58 -4.53 -7.58
C ARG A 77 0.73 -5.67 -7.04
N ALA A 78 1.26 -6.48 -6.13
CA ALA A 78 0.51 -7.56 -5.50
C ALA A 78 -0.70 -7.07 -4.70
N ILE A 79 -0.54 -5.97 -3.94
CA ILE A 79 -1.60 -5.31 -3.17
C ILE A 79 -2.69 -4.77 -4.11
N ASN A 80 -2.32 -4.04 -5.17
CA ASN A 80 -3.26 -3.46 -6.13
C ASN A 80 -4.12 -4.56 -6.76
N ALA A 81 -3.47 -5.63 -7.19
CA ALA A 81 -4.12 -6.76 -7.83
C ALA A 81 -5.06 -7.51 -6.86
N ALA A 82 -4.69 -7.62 -5.58
CA ALA A 82 -5.54 -8.22 -4.56
C ALA A 82 -6.82 -7.41 -4.32
N TYR A 83 -6.72 -6.08 -4.17
CA TYR A 83 -7.89 -5.20 -4.05
C TYR A 83 -8.80 -5.25 -5.30
N ALA A 84 -8.19 -5.29 -6.49
CA ALA A 84 -8.94 -5.41 -7.73
C ALA A 84 -9.70 -6.75 -7.81
N ARG A 85 -9.06 -7.87 -7.44
CA ARG A 85 -9.72 -9.19 -7.35
C ARG A 85 -10.83 -9.21 -6.31
N LEU A 86 -10.65 -8.53 -5.18
CA LEU A 86 -11.65 -8.43 -4.14
C LEU A 86 -12.93 -7.75 -4.63
N TRP A 87 -12.82 -6.64 -5.38
CA TRP A 87 -13.97 -5.99 -6.00
C TRP A 87 -14.61 -6.81 -7.13
N LEU A 88 -13.80 -7.48 -7.95
CA LEU A 88 -14.31 -8.38 -9.00
C LEU A 88 -15.05 -9.60 -8.42
N HIS A 89 -14.69 -10.02 -7.21
CA HIS A 89 -15.38 -11.08 -6.48
C HIS A 89 -16.75 -10.62 -5.96
N ASP A 90 -16.81 -9.44 -5.34
CA ASP A 90 -18.05 -8.83 -4.89
C ASP A 90 -18.01 -7.31 -5.13
N SER A 91 -18.81 -6.84 -6.10
CA SER A 91 -18.84 -5.43 -6.50
C SER A 91 -19.38 -4.51 -5.40
N ARG A 92 -20.01 -5.04 -4.34
CA ARG A 92 -20.41 -4.27 -3.15
C ARG A 92 -19.19 -3.72 -2.40
N PHE A 93 -18.02 -4.34 -2.54
CA PHE A 93 -16.76 -3.84 -1.99
C PHE A 93 -16.19 -2.67 -2.81
N GLN A 94 -17.01 -1.65 -3.12
CA GLN A 94 -16.60 -0.49 -3.92
C GLN A 94 -15.34 0.19 -3.36
N TRP A 95 -15.19 0.23 -2.04
CA TRP A 95 -13.97 0.75 -1.41
C TRP A 95 -12.71 -0.03 -1.83
N ALA A 96 -12.77 -1.37 -1.94
CA ALA A 96 -11.68 -2.18 -2.46
C ALA A 96 -11.36 -1.84 -3.93
N GLY A 97 -12.40 -1.63 -4.74
CA GLY A 97 -12.24 -1.19 -6.14
C GLY A 97 -11.51 0.16 -6.24
N LEU A 98 -11.89 1.13 -5.41
CA LEU A 98 -11.19 2.41 -5.32
C LEU A 98 -9.76 2.26 -4.77
N ALA A 99 -9.57 1.43 -3.74
CA ALA A 99 -8.28 1.15 -3.14
C ALA A 99 -7.29 0.55 -4.15
N ALA A 100 -7.75 -0.26 -5.12
CA ALA A 100 -6.91 -0.75 -6.21
C ALA A 100 -6.28 0.39 -7.03
N PHE A 101 -7.06 1.44 -7.35
CA PHE A 101 -6.56 2.63 -8.04
C PHE A 101 -5.68 3.51 -7.15
N ALA A 102 -6.06 3.71 -5.89
CA ALA A 102 -5.29 4.51 -4.95
C ALA A 102 -3.92 3.88 -4.66
N SER A 103 -3.91 2.56 -4.46
CA SER A 103 -2.68 1.79 -4.26
C SER A 103 -1.82 1.76 -5.54
N LYS A 104 -2.42 1.69 -6.74
CA LYS A 104 -1.70 1.89 -8.01
C LYS A 104 -1.04 3.27 -8.09
N GLN A 105 -1.74 4.32 -7.68
CA GLN A 105 -1.16 5.67 -7.66
C GLN A 105 0.04 5.76 -6.70
N VAL A 106 -0.03 5.06 -5.55
CA VAL A 106 1.13 4.90 -4.67
C VAL A 106 2.28 4.22 -5.41
N GLY A 107 2.03 3.14 -6.16
CA GLY A 107 3.04 2.49 -7.00
C GLY A 107 3.73 3.42 -7.99
N CYS A 108 2.97 4.29 -8.67
CA CYS A 108 3.51 5.31 -9.57
C CYS A 108 4.44 6.29 -8.83
N GLY A 109 4.08 6.69 -7.61
CA GLY A 109 4.94 7.56 -6.80
C GLY A 109 6.20 6.85 -6.29
N LEU A 110 6.15 5.55 -6.01
CA LEU A 110 7.33 4.74 -5.68
C LEU A 110 8.31 4.71 -6.86
N LEU A 111 7.81 4.44 -8.08
CA LEU A 111 8.62 4.45 -9.30
C LEU A 111 9.26 5.81 -9.54
N HIS A 112 8.48 6.90 -9.41
CA HIS A 112 9.00 8.25 -9.58
C HIS A 112 10.12 8.57 -8.57
N ALA A 113 9.95 8.18 -7.30
CA ALA A 113 10.97 8.40 -6.28
C ALA A 113 12.24 7.60 -6.54
N ALA A 114 12.11 6.33 -6.96
CA ALA A 114 13.24 5.48 -7.30
C ALA A 114 14.01 6.00 -8.53
N ASP A 115 13.30 6.32 -9.62
CA ASP A 115 13.85 6.90 -10.85
C ASP A 115 14.55 8.25 -10.57
N SER A 116 13.98 9.08 -9.69
CA SER A 116 14.61 10.33 -9.28
C SER A 116 15.95 10.10 -8.57
N VAL A 117 16.05 9.12 -7.67
CA VAL A 117 17.31 8.78 -6.97
C VAL A 117 18.37 8.28 -7.96
N GLU A 118 17.96 7.43 -8.91
CA GLU A 118 18.84 6.88 -9.95
C GLU A 118 19.39 7.96 -10.87
N ARG A 119 18.53 8.86 -11.37
CA ARG A 119 18.93 9.98 -12.24
C ARG A 119 19.90 10.95 -11.56
N ILE A 120 19.70 11.22 -10.26
CA ILE A 120 20.65 12.04 -9.48
C ILE A 120 22.01 11.31 -9.36
N ASN A 121 22.01 9.99 -9.17
CA ASN A 121 23.26 9.21 -9.13
C ASN A 121 23.99 9.19 -10.48
N ASP A 122 23.25 9.07 -11.58
CA ASP A 122 23.80 9.06 -12.94
C ASP A 122 24.49 10.39 -13.29
N GLU A 123 23.84 11.53 -13.05
CA GLU A 123 24.47 12.87 -13.22
C GLU A 123 25.75 13.01 -12.40
N ARG A 124 25.72 12.52 -11.15
CA ARG A 124 26.90 12.55 -10.30
C ARG A 124 28.05 11.70 -10.86
N GLN A 125 27.76 10.47 -11.29
CA GLN A 125 28.79 9.55 -11.80
C GLN A 125 29.43 10.10 -13.08
N THR A 126 28.62 10.53 -14.04
CA THR A 126 29.09 11.15 -15.29
C THR A 126 29.90 12.44 -15.01
N ARG A 127 29.46 13.25 -14.05
CA ARG A 127 30.23 14.44 -13.60
C ARG A 127 31.56 14.09 -12.96
N GLN A 128 31.63 13.01 -12.18
CA GLN A 128 32.87 12.55 -11.56
C GLN A 128 33.85 12.04 -12.62
N VAL A 129 33.39 11.23 -13.58
CA VAL A 129 34.19 10.77 -14.73
C VAL A 129 34.76 11.96 -15.52
N LEU A 130 33.93 12.96 -15.82
CA LEU A 130 34.37 14.18 -16.51
C LEU A 130 35.43 14.95 -15.70
N ARG A 131 35.26 15.05 -14.37
CA ARG A 131 36.21 15.73 -13.48
C ARG A 131 37.54 14.99 -13.39
N ASP A 132 37.51 13.67 -13.23
CA ASP A 132 38.70 12.84 -13.11
C ASP A 132 39.49 12.83 -14.42
N SER A 133 38.82 12.68 -15.56
CA SER A 133 39.45 12.78 -16.88
C SER A 133 40.15 14.13 -17.11
N ARG A 134 39.50 15.24 -16.71
CA ARG A 134 40.12 16.58 -16.79
C ARG A 134 41.27 16.78 -15.80
N ARG A 135 41.20 16.15 -14.63
CA ARG A 135 42.25 16.24 -13.60
C ARG A 135 43.48 15.42 -13.98
N GLU A 136 43.29 14.23 -14.55
CA GLU A 136 44.36 13.32 -14.92
C GLU A 136 45.08 13.78 -16.19
N PHE A 137 44.31 14.17 -17.22
CA PHE A 137 44.88 14.47 -18.53
C PHE A 137 44.94 15.97 -18.84
N GLY A 138 44.31 16.85 -18.07
CA GLY A 138 44.22 18.27 -18.40
C GLY A 138 43.26 18.55 -19.58
N LEU A 139 42.90 19.83 -19.78
CA LEU A 139 41.86 20.25 -20.74
C LEU A 139 42.26 20.18 -22.22
N LEU A 140 43.56 20.13 -22.53
CA LEU A 140 44.09 20.34 -23.89
C LEU A 140 45.00 19.19 -24.36
N THR A 141 44.83 17.99 -23.82
CA THR A 141 45.64 16.82 -24.20
C THR A 141 45.09 16.19 -25.48
N PRO A 142 45.79 16.30 -26.63
CA PRO A 142 45.20 16.01 -27.94
C PRO A 142 44.62 14.60 -28.07
N ASP A 143 45.35 13.59 -27.60
CA ASP A 143 44.98 12.18 -27.70
C ASP A 143 43.80 11.79 -26.78
N LYS A 144 43.39 12.69 -25.88
CA LYS A 144 42.31 12.48 -24.91
C LYS A 144 41.11 13.40 -25.12
N MET A 145 41.16 14.29 -26.12
CA MET A 145 40.06 15.23 -26.40
C MET A 145 38.77 14.53 -26.82
N ALA A 146 38.84 13.42 -27.56
CA ALA A 146 37.66 12.66 -27.96
C ALA A 146 36.94 12.06 -26.72
N GLU A 147 37.67 11.33 -25.88
CA GLU A 147 37.15 10.75 -24.62
C GLU A 147 36.57 11.83 -23.69
N GLN A 148 37.22 13.00 -23.59
CA GLN A 148 36.71 14.12 -22.80
C GLN A 148 35.46 14.78 -23.40
N THR A 149 35.29 14.72 -24.72
CA THR A 149 34.10 15.22 -25.40
C THR A 149 32.92 14.28 -25.16
N ASP A 150 33.14 12.96 -25.26
CA ASP A 150 32.13 11.95 -24.96
C ASP A 150 31.68 12.05 -23.49
N ALA A 151 32.62 12.12 -22.54
CA ALA A 151 32.29 12.31 -21.12
C ALA A 151 31.53 13.63 -20.84
N LEU A 152 31.74 14.67 -21.65
CA LEU A 152 30.98 15.91 -21.54
C LEU A 152 29.56 15.77 -22.11
N LEU A 153 29.37 15.00 -23.19
CA LEU A 153 28.06 14.70 -23.75
C LEU A 153 27.24 13.84 -22.77
N ASP A 154 27.84 12.78 -22.22
CA ASP A 154 27.21 11.92 -21.22
C ASP A 154 26.77 12.71 -19.99
N TYR A 155 27.64 13.59 -19.48
CA TYR A 155 27.29 14.48 -18.36
C TYR A 155 26.11 15.41 -18.71
N LYS A 156 26.11 16.02 -19.91
CA LYS A 156 25.01 16.91 -20.31
C LYS A 156 23.69 16.16 -20.46
N GLU A 157 23.71 14.92 -20.94
CA GLU A 157 22.51 14.09 -21.06
C GLU A 157 22.00 13.67 -19.67
N ALA A 158 22.89 13.29 -18.76
CA ALA A 158 22.53 12.97 -17.38
C ALA A 158 22.00 14.20 -16.61
N ASP A 159 22.64 15.36 -16.77
CA ASP A 159 22.21 16.65 -16.19
C ASP A 159 20.82 17.07 -16.69
N ALA A 160 20.54 16.88 -17.98
CA ALA A 160 19.23 17.14 -18.56
C ALA A 160 18.11 16.20 -18.05
N ARG A 161 18.48 14.99 -17.61
CA ARG A 161 17.54 14.00 -17.05
C ARG A 161 17.38 14.12 -15.53
N ASN A 162 18.33 14.75 -14.83
CA ASN A 162 18.28 14.96 -13.39
C ASN A 162 17.12 15.94 -13.06
N PRO A 163 16.19 15.58 -12.17
CA PRO A 163 15.12 16.49 -11.78
C PRO A 163 15.64 17.72 -11.00
N VAL A 164 16.79 17.63 -10.33
CA VAL A 164 17.35 18.67 -9.44
C VAL A 164 18.86 18.95 -9.70
N PRO A 165 19.28 19.34 -10.91
CA PRO A 165 20.70 19.42 -11.30
C PRO A 165 21.51 20.47 -10.50
N SER A 166 20.84 21.42 -9.84
CA SER A 166 21.49 22.53 -9.12
C SER A 166 21.38 22.47 -7.58
N VAL A 167 20.74 21.45 -7.00
CA VAL A 167 20.37 21.42 -5.57
C VAL A 167 20.87 20.15 -4.84
N ASP A 168 22.01 19.60 -5.27
CA ASP A 168 22.56 18.39 -4.69
C ASP A 168 23.58 18.67 -3.57
N PHE A 169 23.09 18.93 -2.35
CA PHE A 169 23.96 19.06 -1.17
C PHE A 169 24.22 17.69 -0.54
N ARG A 170 25.50 17.35 -0.31
CA ARG A 170 25.90 16.10 0.33
C ARG A 170 26.83 16.38 1.51
N SER A 171 26.49 15.81 2.68
CA SER A 171 27.35 15.88 3.85
C SER A 171 28.57 14.96 3.71
N ARG A 172 29.65 15.28 4.40
CA ARG A 172 30.90 14.50 4.32
C ARG A 172 30.69 13.13 4.96
N GLY A 173 30.86 12.06 4.18
CA GLY A 173 30.73 10.68 4.64
C GLY A 173 29.37 10.02 4.37
N GLU A 174 28.44 10.70 3.69
CA GLU A 174 27.14 10.13 3.29
C GLU A 174 27.13 9.62 1.84
N ASP A 175 26.52 8.46 1.63
CA ASP A 175 26.40 7.80 0.33
C ASP A 175 25.33 8.43 -0.57
N LEU A 176 24.36 9.14 0.01
CA LEU A 176 23.25 9.81 -0.67
C LEU A 176 23.25 11.31 -0.34
N SER A 177 22.84 12.14 -1.30
CA SER A 177 22.60 13.57 -1.03
C SER A 177 21.33 13.79 -0.21
N LEU A 178 21.14 15.03 0.27
CA LEU A 178 19.93 15.40 1.01
C LEU A 178 18.66 15.15 0.19
N VAL A 179 18.66 15.47 -1.11
CA VAL A 179 17.48 15.27 -1.97
C VAL A 179 17.22 13.79 -2.21
N GLN A 180 18.27 12.99 -2.42
CA GLN A 180 18.13 11.53 -2.54
C GLN A 180 17.58 10.89 -1.26
N GLN A 181 18.03 11.36 -0.09
CA GLN A 181 17.49 10.92 1.20
C GLN A 181 16.01 11.29 1.36
N GLN A 182 15.58 12.46 0.87
CA GLN A 182 14.18 12.87 0.89
C GLN A 182 13.31 11.98 -0.01
N PHE A 183 13.74 11.71 -1.25
CA PHE A 183 13.03 10.77 -2.14
C PHE A 183 12.96 9.36 -1.55
N LYS A 184 14.07 8.88 -0.97
CA LYS A 184 14.10 7.61 -0.27
C LYS A 184 13.12 7.57 0.91
N HIS A 185 13.05 8.64 1.71
CA HIS A 185 12.10 8.73 2.81
C HIS A 185 10.65 8.67 2.34
N VAL A 186 10.29 9.42 1.30
CA VAL A 186 8.94 9.37 0.70
C VAL A 186 8.62 7.97 0.21
N HIS A 187 9.56 7.35 -0.52
CA HIS A 187 9.44 5.99 -1.02
C HIS A 187 9.18 4.99 0.11
N ASP A 188 10.02 5.00 1.15
CA ASP A 188 9.95 4.04 2.26
C ASP A 188 8.66 4.24 3.07
N MET A 189 8.21 5.48 3.26
CA MET A 189 6.95 5.80 3.95
C MET A 189 5.72 5.40 3.15
N MET A 190 5.70 5.65 1.84
CA MET A 190 4.62 5.22 0.96
C MET A 190 4.48 3.70 0.93
N ALA A 191 5.63 3.00 0.85
CA ALA A 191 5.69 1.54 0.91
C ALA A 191 5.17 1.00 2.25
N LEU A 192 5.55 1.62 3.38
CA LEU A 192 5.10 1.26 4.72
C LEU A 192 3.59 1.47 4.88
N GLY A 193 3.10 2.65 4.50
CA GLY A 193 1.69 3.02 4.60
C GLY A 193 0.80 2.05 3.83
N ASN A 194 1.14 1.79 2.57
CA ASN A 194 0.35 0.89 1.71
C ASN A 194 0.32 -0.55 2.23
N THR A 195 1.47 -1.07 2.69
CA THR A 195 1.56 -2.45 3.21
C THR A 195 0.79 -2.59 4.52
N THR A 196 0.92 -1.61 5.42
CA THR A 196 0.21 -1.61 6.72
C THR A 196 -1.29 -1.53 6.53
N LEU A 197 -1.74 -0.64 5.63
CA LEU A 197 -3.14 -0.48 5.28
C LEU A 197 -3.75 -1.77 4.73
N PHE A 198 -3.05 -2.41 3.79
CA PHE A 198 -3.49 -3.67 3.20
C PHE A 198 -3.64 -4.78 4.24
N LEU A 199 -2.63 -4.95 5.11
CA LEU A 199 -2.64 -5.97 6.16
C LEU A 199 -3.71 -5.71 7.25
N ASP A 200 -4.19 -4.47 7.36
CA ASP A 200 -5.32 -4.15 8.24
C ASP A 200 -6.68 -4.42 7.57
N VAL A 201 -6.87 -3.94 6.35
CA VAL A 201 -8.20 -3.83 5.74
C VAL A 201 -8.61 -5.07 4.95
N TYR A 202 -7.66 -5.71 4.27
CA TYR A 202 -7.95 -6.87 3.43
C TYR A 202 -8.52 -8.05 4.23
N PRO A 203 -7.94 -8.46 5.39
CA PRO A 203 -8.50 -9.55 6.20
C PRO A 203 -9.92 -9.30 6.70
N LEU A 204 -10.30 -8.03 6.90
CA LEU A 204 -11.66 -7.68 7.33
C LEU A 204 -12.69 -8.00 6.23
N HIS A 205 -12.36 -7.64 4.99
CA HIS A 205 -13.21 -7.93 3.83
C HIS A 205 -13.28 -9.43 3.56
N GLU A 206 -12.15 -10.11 3.65
CA GLU A 206 -12.10 -11.56 3.48
C GLU A 206 -12.95 -12.29 4.54
N PHE A 207 -12.80 -11.91 5.82
CA PHE A 207 -13.61 -12.47 6.89
C PHE A 207 -15.10 -12.26 6.58
N PHE A 208 -15.48 -11.03 6.24
CA PHE A 208 -16.86 -10.70 5.91
C PHE A 208 -17.39 -11.52 4.72
N ALA A 209 -16.61 -11.64 3.64
CA ALA A 209 -17.00 -12.37 2.44
C ALA A 209 -17.22 -13.87 2.72
N LYS A 210 -16.36 -14.49 3.54
CA LYS A 210 -16.42 -15.92 3.85
C LYS A 210 -17.39 -16.29 4.97
N ARG A 211 -17.51 -15.45 6.00
CA ARG A 211 -18.22 -15.79 7.26
C ARG A 211 -19.43 -14.90 7.54
N GLY A 212 -19.61 -13.85 6.77
CA GLY A 212 -20.74 -12.92 6.88
C GLY A 212 -20.64 -11.97 8.09
N LEU A 213 -21.60 -11.04 8.13
CA LEU A 213 -21.66 -9.97 9.13
C LEU A 213 -21.80 -10.49 10.58
N GLY A 214 -22.60 -11.53 10.78
CA GLY A 214 -22.92 -12.05 12.10
C GLY A 214 -21.68 -12.55 12.84
N GLU A 215 -20.88 -13.38 12.18
CA GLU A 215 -19.63 -13.87 12.76
C GLU A 215 -18.54 -12.81 12.79
N LEU A 216 -18.49 -11.89 11.80
CA LEU A 216 -17.57 -10.76 11.86
C LEU A 216 -17.81 -9.95 13.15
N LYS A 217 -19.06 -9.63 13.46
CA LYS A 217 -19.45 -8.90 14.67
C LYS A 217 -19.07 -9.65 15.94
N GLN A 218 -19.28 -10.97 15.96
CA GLN A 218 -18.91 -11.82 17.08
C GLN A 218 -17.39 -11.88 17.28
N CYS A 219 -16.63 -11.98 16.19
CA CYS A 219 -15.21 -12.29 16.22
C CYS A 219 -14.29 -11.08 16.20
N LEU A 220 -14.75 -9.89 15.82
CA LEU A 220 -13.90 -8.70 15.65
C LEU A 220 -13.00 -8.42 16.86
N LYS A 221 -13.53 -8.58 18.08
CA LYS A 221 -12.77 -8.41 19.34
C LYS A 221 -11.60 -9.36 19.51
N ALA A 222 -11.67 -10.55 18.93
CA ALA A 222 -10.62 -11.55 19.05
C ALA A 222 -9.42 -11.28 18.12
N ARG A 223 -9.52 -10.29 17.21
CA ARG A 223 -8.48 -9.97 16.23
C ARG A 223 -7.21 -9.46 16.89
N GLU A 224 -7.29 -8.47 17.78
CA GLU A 224 -6.12 -7.93 18.50
C GLU A 224 -5.28 -9.04 19.16
N ALA A 225 -5.94 -10.03 19.76
CA ALA A 225 -5.31 -11.11 20.51
C ALA A 225 -4.53 -12.13 19.65
N ILE A 226 -4.59 -12.06 18.32
CA ILE A 226 -3.77 -12.95 17.48
C ILE A 226 -2.32 -12.46 17.36
N TYR A 227 -2.04 -11.19 17.67
CA TYR A 227 -0.68 -10.66 17.66
C TYR A 227 0.19 -11.27 18.77
N GLY A 228 1.48 -11.48 18.48
CA GLY A 228 2.46 -11.97 19.46
C GLY A 228 2.40 -13.48 19.74
N HIS A 229 1.60 -14.25 18.98
CA HIS A 229 1.56 -15.69 19.15
C HIS A 229 2.88 -16.36 18.69
N PRO A 230 3.53 -17.18 19.52
CA PRO A 230 4.88 -17.67 19.24
C PRO A 230 4.96 -18.61 18.02
N LYS A 231 3.90 -19.38 17.75
CA LYS A 231 3.86 -20.30 16.60
C LYS A 231 3.29 -19.68 15.32
N PHE A 232 2.56 -18.57 15.46
CA PHE A 232 1.81 -17.95 14.36
C PHE A 232 1.97 -16.44 14.49
N PRO A 233 3.20 -15.91 14.29
CA PRO A 233 3.43 -14.49 14.38
C PRO A 233 2.64 -13.76 13.28
N VAL A 234 2.16 -12.57 13.60
CA VAL A 234 1.52 -11.66 12.64
C VAL A 234 2.58 -10.72 12.09
N LEU A 235 2.62 -10.58 10.77
CA LEU A 235 3.47 -9.61 10.10
C LEU A 235 2.86 -8.22 10.24
N TRP A 236 3.54 -7.33 10.98
CA TRP A 236 3.04 -5.99 11.24
C TRP A 236 4.15 -4.94 11.12
N PRO A 237 4.46 -4.47 9.89
CA PRO A 237 5.68 -3.72 9.59
C PRO A 237 5.77 -2.34 10.28
N VAL A 238 4.64 -1.71 10.56
CA VAL A 238 4.59 -0.44 11.32
C VAL A 238 4.99 -0.61 12.79
N GLY A 239 4.89 -1.83 13.32
CA GLY A 239 5.22 -2.18 14.69
C GLY A 239 4.21 -1.66 15.74
N GLN A 240 4.11 -2.38 16.86
CA GLN A 240 3.13 -2.13 17.92
C GLN A 240 3.26 -0.78 18.62
N LYS A 241 4.46 -0.17 18.60
CA LYS A 241 4.69 1.13 19.24
C LYS A 241 4.02 2.27 18.48
N LYS A 242 3.98 2.18 17.16
CA LYS A 242 3.46 3.24 16.29
C LYS A 242 1.99 3.03 15.97
N LEU A 243 1.58 1.78 15.75
CA LEU A 243 0.17 1.41 15.59
C LEU A 243 -0.03 -0.01 16.14
N GLN A 244 -0.93 -0.17 17.12
CA GLN A 244 -1.25 -1.49 17.66
C GLN A 244 -2.06 -2.31 16.65
N PHE A 245 -1.78 -3.61 16.58
CA PHE A 245 -2.45 -4.49 15.62
C PHE A 245 -3.88 -4.81 16.07
N GLY A 246 -4.81 -4.82 15.11
CA GLY A 246 -6.14 -5.39 15.33
C GLY A 246 -7.03 -4.59 16.29
N LEU A 247 -6.68 -3.33 16.56
CA LEU A 247 -7.52 -2.41 17.33
C LEU A 247 -8.91 -2.28 16.70
N ILE A 248 -9.92 -2.19 17.55
CA ILE A 248 -11.30 -2.06 17.11
C ILE A 248 -11.63 -0.58 17.01
N TYR A 249 -11.88 -0.15 15.79
CA TYR A 249 -12.31 1.21 15.51
C TYR A 249 -13.82 1.26 15.26
N PRO A 250 -14.49 2.34 15.70
CA PRO A 250 -15.95 2.46 15.61
C PRO A 250 -16.46 2.49 14.17
N GLU A 251 -15.62 2.75 13.18
CA GLU A 251 -15.98 2.78 11.77
C GLU A 251 -16.05 1.39 11.12
N VAL A 252 -15.29 0.41 11.64
CA VAL A 252 -15.13 -0.91 10.97
C VAL A 252 -16.44 -1.67 10.87
N LEU A 253 -17.14 -1.88 12.00
CA LEU A 253 -18.37 -2.67 11.97
C LEU A 253 -19.51 -1.98 11.19
N PRO A 254 -19.78 -0.66 11.37
CA PRO A 254 -20.77 0.06 10.57
C PRO A 254 -20.50 0.02 9.07
N ALA A 255 -19.24 -0.04 8.62
CA ALA A 255 -18.93 -0.19 7.21
C ALA A 255 -19.54 -1.48 6.62
N PHE A 256 -19.38 -2.61 7.30
CA PHE A 256 -19.91 -3.89 6.85
C PHE A 256 -21.42 -4.02 7.08
N GLU A 257 -21.95 -3.40 8.14
CA GLU A 257 -23.41 -3.28 8.33
C GLU A 257 -24.05 -2.49 7.18
N ALA A 258 -23.39 -1.44 6.69
CA ALA A 258 -23.84 -0.66 5.54
C ALA A 258 -23.79 -1.44 4.21
N ILE A 259 -22.76 -2.28 3.99
CA ILE A 259 -22.70 -3.21 2.83
C ILE A 259 -23.91 -4.15 2.82
N GLU A 260 -24.21 -4.76 3.97
CA GLU A 260 -25.31 -5.71 4.12
C GLU A 260 -26.69 -5.02 3.92
N ALA A 261 -26.80 -3.76 4.35
CA ALA A 261 -28.00 -2.93 4.14
C ALA A 261 -28.12 -2.38 2.70
N GLY A 262 -27.10 -2.55 1.85
CA GLY A 262 -27.06 -2.00 0.49
C GLY A 262 -26.71 -0.51 0.41
N ASP A 263 -26.31 0.13 1.51
CA ASP A 263 -25.86 1.52 1.55
C ASP A 263 -24.35 1.59 1.30
N ILE A 264 -23.96 1.37 0.04
CA ILE A 264 -22.55 1.23 -0.34
C ILE A 264 -21.78 2.55 -0.15
N ALA A 265 -22.40 3.69 -0.45
CA ALA A 265 -21.79 5.00 -0.25
C ALA A 265 -21.43 5.22 1.23
N LYS A 266 -22.34 4.86 2.15
CA LYS A 266 -22.07 4.94 3.59
C LYS A 266 -20.98 3.97 4.03
N SER A 267 -20.94 2.76 3.47
CA SER A 267 -19.85 1.82 3.73
C SER A 267 -18.48 2.41 3.35
N VAL A 268 -18.41 3.01 2.15
CA VAL A 268 -17.21 3.66 1.63
C VAL A 268 -16.76 4.80 2.55
N GLU A 269 -17.68 5.64 3.03
CA GLU A 269 -17.34 6.70 4.00
C GLU A 269 -16.72 6.14 5.29
N TYR A 270 -17.28 5.07 5.85
CA TYR A 270 -16.76 4.45 7.06
C TYR A 270 -15.37 3.82 6.84
N LEU A 271 -15.18 3.07 5.74
CA LEU A 271 -13.88 2.49 5.41
C LEU A 271 -12.84 3.57 5.13
N ALA A 272 -13.20 4.62 4.38
CA ALA A 272 -12.34 5.77 4.16
C ALA A 272 -11.92 6.42 5.49
N SER A 273 -12.87 6.66 6.39
CA SER A 273 -12.56 7.24 7.71
C SER A 273 -11.62 6.33 8.49
N HIS A 274 -11.89 5.02 8.55
CA HIS A 274 -11.02 4.06 9.22
C HIS A 274 -9.60 4.08 8.64
N GLU A 275 -9.46 3.93 7.34
CA GLU A 275 -8.18 3.90 6.66
C GLU A 275 -7.40 5.21 6.83
N GLN A 276 -8.03 6.34 6.56
CA GLN A 276 -7.35 7.63 6.52
C GLN A 276 -7.02 8.14 7.91
N LYS A 277 -7.91 7.95 8.90
CA LYS A 277 -7.76 8.46 10.26
C LYS A 277 -7.01 7.50 11.17
N ASN A 278 -7.39 6.23 11.17
CA ASN A 278 -6.95 5.30 12.19
C ASN A 278 -5.70 4.55 11.76
N ILE A 279 -5.50 4.36 10.45
CA ILE A 279 -4.36 3.61 9.92
C ILE A 279 -3.30 4.55 9.34
N LEU A 280 -3.61 5.32 8.28
CA LEU A 280 -2.62 6.13 7.58
C LEU A 280 -2.15 7.35 8.38
N GLN A 281 -3.03 8.00 9.15
CA GLN A 281 -2.62 9.16 9.94
C GLN A 281 -1.47 8.82 10.91
N PRO A 282 -1.59 7.83 11.82
CA PRO A 282 -0.47 7.46 12.70
C PRO A 282 0.67 6.76 11.97
N THR A 283 0.39 6.01 10.89
CA THR A 283 1.43 5.27 10.17
C THR A 283 2.36 6.17 9.38
N ILE A 284 1.82 7.16 8.66
CA ILE A 284 2.62 7.99 7.75
C ILE A 284 2.41 9.49 7.90
N TYR A 285 1.19 9.99 8.08
CA TYR A 285 0.95 11.44 7.98
C TYR A 285 1.32 12.24 9.25
N GLN A 286 1.51 11.57 10.40
CA GLN A 286 2.11 12.18 11.59
C GLN A 286 3.65 12.29 11.52
N ASP A 287 4.28 11.68 10.52
CA ASP A 287 5.70 11.87 10.27
C ASP A 287 5.97 13.28 9.73
N ARG A 288 6.63 14.11 10.54
CA ARG A 288 6.84 15.53 10.22
C ARG A 288 7.68 15.72 8.95
N GLN A 289 8.63 14.83 8.68
CA GLN A 289 9.46 14.90 7.50
C GLN A 289 8.63 14.60 6.25
N LEU A 290 7.82 13.55 6.26
CA LEU A 290 6.92 13.23 5.15
C LEU A 290 5.91 14.35 4.91
N ALA A 291 5.26 14.85 5.97
CA ALA A 291 4.28 15.93 5.86
C ALA A 291 4.89 17.19 5.20
N ALA A 292 6.09 17.58 5.63
CA ALA A 292 6.80 18.71 5.03
C ALA A 292 7.14 18.47 3.54
N LEU A 293 7.57 17.26 3.18
CA LEU A 293 7.90 16.90 1.80
C LEU A 293 6.67 16.90 0.89
N LEU A 294 5.53 16.34 1.35
CA LEU A 294 4.28 16.34 0.61
C LEU A 294 3.76 17.76 0.37
N ARG A 295 3.82 18.62 1.39
CA ARG A 295 3.42 20.02 1.28
C ARG A 295 4.33 20.80 0.34
N GLY A 296 5.64 20.59 0.44
CA GLY A 296 6.62 21.21 -0.46
C GLY A 296 6.41 20.79 -1.92
N ASN A 297 6.19 19.49 -2.16
CA ASN A 297 5.83 18.97 -3.47
C ASN A 297 4.54 19.61 -4.00
N HIS A 298 3.48 19.69 -3.19
CA HIS A 298 2.22 20.29 -3.63
C HIS A 298 2.36 21.78 -3.98
N ALA A 299 3.03 22.55 -3.13
CA ALA A 299 3.30 23.97 -3.39
C ALA A 299 4.11 24.16 -4.69
N SER A 300 5.14 23.33 -4.90
CA SER A 300 5.96 23.38 -6.12
C SER A 300 5.17 23.00 -7.37
N TYR A 301 4.31 21.98 -7.30
CA TYR A 301 3.43 21.58 -8.41
C TYR A 301 2.44 22.69 -8.78
N VAL A 302 1.78 23.29 -7.78
CA VAL A 302 0.76 24.33 -7.99
C VAL A 302 1.37 25.64 -8.47
N THR A 303 2.54 26.04 -7.95
CA THR A 303 3.19 27.30 -8.31
C THR A 303 4.09 27.20 -9.55
N GLY A 304 4.45 25.97 -9.95
CA GLY A 304 5.44 25.73 -10.99
C GLY A 304 6.88 26.06 -10.59
N PHE A 305 7.15 26.29 -9.28
CA PHE A 305 8.46 26.67 -8.78
C PHE A 305 8.87 25.86 -7.53
N PRO A 306 10.06 25.22 -7.53
CA PRO A 306 10.97 25.02 -8.66
C PRO A 306 10.34 24.15 -9.76
N SER A 307 10.74 24.34 -11.02
CA SER A 307 10.18 23.59 -12.14
C SER A 307 10.76 22.17 -12.25
N GLY A 308 9.97 21.20 -12.71
CA GLY A 308 10.46 19.90 -13.19
C GLY A 308 10.55 18.75 -12.18
N VAL A 309 10.28 18.99 -10.90
CA VAL A 309 10.45 17.96 -9.82
C VAL A 309 9.13 17.48 -9.24
N ALA A 310 8.16 18.40 -9.14
CA ALA A 310 6.96 18.15 -8.37
C ALA A 310 5.94 17.32 -9.15
N GLN A 311 5.35 16.35 -8.45
CA GLN A 311 4.30 15.50 -8.99
C GLN A 311 2.92 15.98 -8.50
N ALA A 312 1.93 15.83 -9.37
CA ALA A 312 0.54 16.10 -9.00
C ALA A 312 0.11 15.14 -7.88
N ILE A 313 -0.54 15.67 -6.85
CA ILE A 313 -1.31 14.84 -5.91
C ILE A 313 -2.68 14.61 -6.56
N GLU A 314 -2.85 13.46 -7.19
CA GLU A 314 -4.04 13.10 -7.93
C GLU A 314 -4.32 11.60 -7.84
N LEU A 315 -5.57 11.22 -8.07
CA LEU A 315 -5.99 9.84 -8.26
C LEU A 315 -6.54 9.68 -9.66
N THR A 316 -5.94 8.78 -10.44
CA THR A 316 -6.42 8.44 -11.78
C THR A 316 -7.06 7.06 -11.79
N LEU A 317 -8.35 7.01 -12.14
CA LEU A 317 -9.18 5.80 -12.25
C LEU A 317 -8.92 5.05 -13.58
N THR A 318 -7.65 4.77 -13.84
CA THR A 318 -7.14 3.98 -14.97
C THR A 318 -6.03 3.05 -14.46
N SER A 319 -5.69 2.01 -15.22
CA SER A 319 -4.59 1.09 -14.91
C SER A 319 -3.19 1.72 -15.06
N GLN A 320 -3.09 2.90 -15.66
CA GLN A 320 -1.84 3.57 -16.03
C GLN A 320 -1.46 4.68 -15.03
N CYS A 321 -0.18 5.05 -14.99
CA CYS A 321 0.30 6.16 -14.17
C CYS A 321 0.01 7.55 -14.76
N GLN A 322 -0.26 7.63 -16.07
CA GLN A 322 -0.41 8.90 -16.75
C GLN A 322 -1.78 9.53 -16.48
N ARG A 323 -1.77 10.83 -16.23
CA ARG A 323 -2.98 11.66 -16.14
C ARG A 323 -3.80 11.57 -17.42
N VAL A 324 -5.10 11.32 -17.28
CA VAL A 324 -6.08 11.42 -18.37
C VAL A 324 -7.01 12.64 -18.20
N LYS A 325 -7.40 13.27 -19.31
CA LYS A 325 -8.17 14.53 -19.34
C LYS A 325 -9.68 14.35 -19.55
N ASP A 326 -10.20 13.15 -19.33
CA ASP A 326 -11.60 12.76 -19.59
C ASP A 326 -12.45 12.62 -18.31
N GLY A 327 -12.02 13.26 -17.23
CA GLY A 327 -12.73 13.25 -15.95
C GLY A 327 -12.50 12.00 -15.09
N ARG A 328 -11.57 11.10 -15.47
CA ARG A 328 -11.14 9.97 -14.64
C ARG A 328 -9.98 10.30 -13.69
N THR A 329 -9.46 11.53 -13.74
CA THR A 329 -8.42 12.02 -12.83
C THR A 329 -8.99 13.04 -11.85
N ILE A 330 -8.86 12.77 -10.56
CA ILE A 330 -9.26 13.65 -9.46
C ILE A 330 -8.00 14.25 -8.87
N GLY A 331 -7.88 15.58 -8.82
CA GLY A 331 -6.74 16.26 -8.20
C GLY A 331 -7.05 16.71 -6.77
N PHE A 332 -6.03 16.80 -5.92
CA PHE A 332 -6.17 17.26 -4.52
C PHE A 332 -6.62 18.72 -4.42
N GLY A 333 -6.22 19.57 -5.37
CA GLY A 333 -6.60 20.97 -5.42
C GLY A 333 -5.52 21.84 -6.06
N ASN A 334 -5.80 23.14 -6.15
CA ASN A 334 -4.90 24.14 -6.73
C ASN A 334 -4.47 25.20 -5.69
N ASN A 335 -4.70 24.96 -4.40
CA ASN A 335 -4.25 25.87 -3.35
C ASN A 335 -2.82 25.46 -2.93
N PRO A 336 -1.80 26.32 -3.14
CA PRO A 336 -0.41 25.95 -2.83
C PRO A 336 -0.16 25.71 -1.34
N LEU A 337 -1.06 26.15 -0.46
CA LEU A 337 -0.97 25.93 0.98
C LEU A 337 -1.70 24.68 1.46
N ALA A 338 -2.37 23.94 0.55
CA ALA A 338 -3.09 22.72 0.91
C ALA A 338 -2.12 21.64 1.43
N ASP A 339 -2.61 20.84 2.36
CA ASP A 339 -1.81 19.87 3.09
C ASP A 339 -2.46 18.50 3.07
N LEU A 340 -1.88 17.56 2.33
CA LEU A 340 -2.39 16.18 2.27
C LEU A 340 -2.26 15.45 3.62
N SER A 341 -1.34 15.87 4.50
CA SER A 341 -1.19 15.25 5.81
C SER A 341 -2.29 15.65 6.80
N ASP A 342 -2.98 16.76 6.53
CA ASP A 342 -4.15 17.22 7.27
C ASP A 342 -5.38 16.39 6.87
N ILE A 343 -5.96 15.70 7.84
CA ILE A 343 -7.12 14.83 7.61
C ILE A 343 -8.35 15.61 7.15
N GLU A 344 -8.55 16.84 7.64
CA GLU A 344 -9.71 17.66 7.29
C GLU A 344 -9.65 18.12 5.83
N GLN A 345 -8.46 18.18 5.25
CA GLN A 345 -8.24 18.49 3.83
C GLN A 345 -8.19 17.23 2.97
N ARG A 346 -7.60 16.14 3.49
CA ARG A 346 -7.47 14.85 2.77
C ARG A 346 -8.80 14.13 2.61
N MET A 347 -9.65 14.11 3.63
CA MET A 347 -10.92 13.38 3.58
C MET A 347 -11.86 13.88 2.47
N PRO A 348 -12.06 15.19 2.25
CA PRO A 348 -12.83 15.69 1.11
C PRO A 348 -12.32 15.18 -0.25
N PHE A 349 -11.01 15.14 -0.45
CA PHE A 349 -10.41 14.61 -1.67
C PHE A 349 -10.68 13.10 -1.84
N VAL A 350 -10.53 12.33 -0.76
CA VAL A 350 -10.81 10.88 -0.76
C VAL A 350 -12.28 10.60 -1.07
N LEU A 351 -13.21 11.33 -0.45
CA LEU A 351 -14.64 11.16 -0.68
C LEU A 351 -15.06 11.64 -2.08
N GLN A 352 -14.41 12.67 -2.63
CA GLN A 352 -14.62 13.08 -4.01
C GLN A 352 -14.20 11.99 -5.00
N ALA A 353 -13.06 11.34 -4.75
CA ALA A 353 -12.61 10.19 -5.53
C ALA A 353 -13.59 9.01 -5.46
N ALA A 354 -14.10 8.71 -4.26
CA ALA A 354 -15.13 7.69 -4.06
C ALA A 354 -16.42 8.00 -4.82
N ALA A 355 -16.95 9.22 -4.70
CA ALA A 355 -18.14 9.64 -5.41
C ALA A 355 -17.96 9.58 -6.94
N ARG A 356 -16.76 9.91 -7.44
CA ARG A 356 -16.46 9.79 -8.87
C ARG A 356 -16.41 8.33 -9.33
N PHE A 357 -15.81 7.46 -8.54
CA PHE A 357 -15.79 6.02 -8.81
C PHE A 357 -17.22 5.45 -8.88
N ASP A 358 -18.07 5.76 -7.90
CA ASP A 358 -19.47 5.34 -7.89
C ASP A 358 -20.26 5.87 -9.09
N GLN A 359 -20.08 7.16 -9.43
CA GLN A 359 -20.69 7.74 -10.62
C GLN A 359 -20.28 7.00 -11.90
N MET A 360 -18.99 6.65 -12.03
CA MET A 360 -18.49 5.93 -13.21
C MET A 360 -19.05 4.51 -13.33
N LEU A 361 -19.51 3.89 -12.24
CA LEU A 361 -20.20 2.60 -12.29
C LEU A 361 -21.62 2.70 -12.87
N SER A 362 -22.20 3.90 -12.91
CA SER A 362 -23.55 4.15 -13.42
C SER A 362 -23.58 4.93 -14.74
N ASP A 363 -22.44 5.42 -15.23
CA ASP A 363 -22.33 6.19 -16.47
C ASP A 363 -21.63 5.42 -17.62
N HIS A 364 -21.36 6.11 -18.72
CA HIS A 364 -20.73 5.55 -19.92
C HIS A 364 -19.28 5.06 -19.70
N ASN A 365 -18.63 5.43 -18.59
CA ASN A 365 -17.26 5.02 -18.26
C ASN A 365 -17.17 3.63 -17.65
N ARG A 366 -18.29 3.00 -17.29
CA ARG A 366 -18.32 1.73 -16.56
C ARG A 366 -17.42 0.67 -17.18
N SER A 367 -17.54 0.45 -18.50
CA SER A 367 -16.74 -0.58 -19.19
C SER A 367 -15.24 -0.28 -19.14
N ALA A 368 -14.85 0.99 -19.25
CA ALA A 368 -13.44 1.39 -19.16
C ALA A 368 -12.89 1.27 -17.72
N LEU A 369 -13.72 1.53 -16.72
CA LEU A 369 -13.39 1.33 -15.31
C LEU A 369 -13.21 -0.17 -14.99
N GLU A 370 -14.18 -1.01 -15.39
CA GLU A 370 -14.12 -2.46 -15.25
C GLU A 370 -12.91 -3.05 -15.98
N GLN A 371 -12.62 -2.58 -17.20
CA GLN A 371 -11.41 -2.99 -17.92
C GLN A 371 -10.15 -2.63 -17.14
N SER A 372 -10.05 -1.42 -16.61
CA SER A 372 -8.89 -0.98 -15.82
C SER A 372 -8.70 -1.83 -14.55
N ILE A 373 -9.80 -2.20 -13.87
CA ILE A 373 -9.75 -3.08 -12.70
C ILE A 373 -9.27 -4.49 -13.11
N ASN A 374 -9.77 -5.03 -14.23
CA ASN A 374 -9.31 -6.33 -14.74
C ASN A 374 -7.81 -6.32 -15.09
N GLU A 375 -7.33 -5.25 -15.72
CA GLU A 375 -5.90 -5.06 -16.02
C GLU A 375 -5.07 -5.05 -14.72
N ILE A 376 -5.49 -4.29 -13.71
CA ILE A 376 -4.83 -4.27 -12.39
C ILE A 376 -4.87 -5.65 -11.73
N ALA A 377 -6.02 -6.35 -11.76
CA ALA A 377 -6.19 -7.68 -11.15
C ALA A 377 -5.28 -8.74 -11.77
N SER A 378 -5.01 -8.64 -13.06
CA SER A 378 -4.10 -9.52 -13.80
C SER A 378 -2.61 -9.25 -13.55
N GLY A 379 -2.28 -8.21 -12.77
CA GLY A 379 -0.91 -7.71 -12.62
C GLY A 379 -0.42 -6.91 -13.83
N GLY A 380 -1.28 -6.70 -14.83
CA GLY A 380 -1.02 -5.99 -16.07
C GLY A 380 -1.17 -4.47 -15.97
N SER A 381 -1.06 -3.87 -14.78
CA SER A 381 -0.91 -2.42 -14.68
C SER A 381 0.30 -2.03 -15.53
N ALA A 382 0.06 -1.34 -16.64
CA ALA A 382 1.12 -0.72 -17.44
C ALA A 382 1.72 0.41 -16.60
N LEU A 383 2.68 0.01 -15.75
CA LEU A 383 3.50 0.87 -14.92
C LEU A 383 4.61 1.50 -15.74
#